data_AF-A0A524EEP9-F1
#
_entry.id   AF-A0A524EEP9-F1
#
_cell.length_a   1.000
_cell.length_b   1.000
_cell.length_c   1.000
_cell.angle_alpha   90.00
_cell.angle_beta   90.00
_cell.angle_gamma   90.00
#
_symmetry.space_group_name_H-M   'P 1'
#
loop_
_entity.id
_entity.type
_entity.pdbx_description
1 polymer ?
#
loop_
_entity_poly.entity_id
_entity_poly.type
_entity_poly.pdbx_seq_one_letter_code
_entity_poly.pdbx_strand_id
1 'polypeptide(L)'
;MRLYNNPEKEERECSKCHQIKPYSNFKNRSDYSHIKRSICKTCNIKMEAYRLQMMSWINKIHAIKFVTNNLNKCQICNDVGIENLPVFDFHHPNAKLSTELAREKGFWKSIRYKSWVKIKNELINQKVIVICRNCHAMIGASFFNKYIKTINLFNDPKRITPKKISEKYIRNELKTFIRKKKIFLELWNGRCNNCGFGITENRIENLPALETHHLNPKIKSFHNFHKLCFLTSDMEKLKNILIKDNCICLCSNCHILEQSTFFIENRKEIYRRYKQKFC
;
A
#
# COMPACT_ATOMS: atom_id res chain seq x y z
N MET A 1 39.52 -24.23 -18.89
CA MET A 1 40.38 -23.04 -19.05
C MET A 1 40.17 -22.12 -17.83
N ARG A 2 41.06 -22.17 -16.83
CA ARG A 2 41.02 -21.26 -15.68
C ARG A 2 41.82 -20.02 -16.05
N LEU A 3 41.15 -18.90 -16.29
CA LEU A 3 41.84 -17.61 -16.41
C LEU A 3 42.48 -17.30 -15.05
N TYR A 4 43.80 -17.42 -15.01
CA TYR A 4 44.62 -16.90 -13.91
C TYR A 4 44.23 -15.43 -13.69
N ASN A 5 44.00 -15.07 -12.42
CA ASN A 5 43.83 -13.67 -12.05
C ASN A 5 45.18 -12.99 -12.28
N ASN A 6 45.32 -12.29 -13.40
CA ASN A 6 46.42 -11.35 -13.57
C ASN A 6 46.18 -10.21 -12.55
N PRO A 7 47.04 -10.02 -11.53
CA PRO A 7 46.90 -8.91 -10.58
C PRO A 7 46.96 -7.52 -11.24
N GLU A 8 47.32 -7.43 -12.51
CA GLU A 8 47.34 -6.18 -13.29
C GLU A 8 45.97 -5.79 -13.88
N LYS A 9 44.98 -6.68 -13.90
CA LYS A 9 43.65 -6.31 -14.39
C LYS A 9 42.88 -5.61 -13.27
N GLU A 10 42.81 -4.29 -13.33
CA GLU A 10 42.01 -3.46 -12.43
C GLU A 10 40.50 -3.63 -12.65
N GLU A 11 40.11 -4.30 -13.74
CA GLU A 11 38.73 -4.43 -14.19
C GLU A 11 38.29 -5.87 -14.42
N ARG A 12 36.97 -6.07 -14.30
CA ARG A 12 36.30 -7.35 -14.49
C ARG A 12 34.92 -7.14 -15.11
N GLU A 13 34.53 -8.05 -16.02
CA GLU A 13 33.17 -8.10 -16.54
C GLU A 13 32.17 -8.66 -15.50
N CYS A 14 31.06 -7.96 -15.31
CA CYS A 14 29.94 -8.44 -14.50
C CYS A 14 29.12 -9.49 -15.25
N SER A 15 29.02 -10.71 -14.72
CA SER A 15 28.27 -11.83 -15.32
C SER A 15 26.76 -11.59 -15.49
N LYS A 16 26.21 -10.52 -14.88
CA LYS A 16 24.78 -10.18 -14.96
C LYS A 16 24.46 -9.05 -15.92
N CYS A 17 25.29 -8.01 -15.98
CA CYS A 17 25.03 -6.85 -16.84
C CYS A 17 26.05 -6.71 -17.98
N HIS A 18 27.04 -7.61 -18.05
CA HIS A 18 28.10 -7.65 -19.06
C HIS A 18 28.94 -6.37 -19.18
N GLN A 19 28.86 -5.49 -18.18
CA GLN A 19 29.68 -4.29 -18.10
C GLN A 19 31.01 -4.64 -17.45
N ILE A 20 32.11 -4.22 -18.08
CA ILE A 20 33.45 -4.21 -17.50
C ILE A 20 33.49 -3.10 -16.44
N LYS A 21 33.93 -3.41 -15.23
CA LYS A 21 33.97 -2.48 -14.09
C LYS A 21 35.21 -2.72 -13.24
N PRO A 22 35.65 -1.71 -12.47
CA PRO A 22 36.72 -1.88 -11.49
C PRO A 22 36.40 -2.99 -10.46
N TYR A 23 37.42 -3.71 -9.99
CA TYR A 23 37.24 -4.76 -8.96
C TYR A 23 36.57 -4.25 -7.67
N SER A 24 36.75 -2.96 -7.32
CA SER A 24 36.08 -2.30 -6.20
C SER A 24 34.53 -2.34 -6.30
N ASN A 25 33.99 -2.54 -7.51
CA ASN A 25 32.56 -2.73 -7.74
C ASN A 25 32.09 -4.17 -7.55
N PHE A 26 32.95 -5.09 -7.11
CA PHE A 26 32.62 -6.48 -6.79
C PHE A 26 32.85 -6.77 -5.29
N LYS A 27 32.29 -7.87 -4.79
CA LYS A 27 32.51 -8.26 -3.38
C LYS A 27 33.91 -8.85 -3.19
N ASN A 28 34.53 -8.55 -2.04
CA ASN A 28 35.85 -9.04 -1.67
C ASN A 28 35.86 -10.57 -1.47
N ARG A 29 37.04 -11.17 -1.61
CA ARG A 29 37.25 -12.63 -1.59
C ARG A 29 36.86 -13.31 -0.27
N SER A 30 36.85 -12.61 0.86
CA SER A 30 36.63 -13.20 2.18
C SER A 30 35.20 -13.71 2.44
N ASP A 31 34.19 -13.24 1.70
CA ASP A 31 32.80 -13.34 2.15
C ASP A 31 31.88 -14.13 1.17
N TYR A 32 31.99 -15.47 1.10
CA TYR A 32 31.08 -16.40 0.37
C TYR A 32 31.34 -16.71 -1.13
N SER A 33 30.63 -17.76 -1.58
CA SER A 33 30.66 -18.54 -2.83
C SER A 33 31.07 -17.83 -4.13
N HIS A 34 31.78 -18.58 -4.99
CA HIS A 34 32.32 -18.12 -6.29
C HIS A 34 31.30 -17.41 -7.20
N ILE A 35 30.01 -17.77 -7.11
CA ILE A 35 28.92 -17.17 -7.90
C ILE A 35 28.69 -15.69 -7.53
N LYS A 36 28.72 -15.33 -6.24
CA LYS A 36 28.51 -13.93 -5.80
C LYS A 36 29.65 -13.01 -6.21
N ARG A 37 30.80 -13.58 -6.58
CA ARG A 37 32.00 -12.84 -6.94
C ARG A 37 31.97 -12.35 -8.39
N SER A 38 31.20 -12.98 -9.28
CA SER A 38 31.13 -12.57 -10.70
C SER A 38 30.11 -11.48 -10.99
N ILE A 39 29.28 -11.12 -10.00
CA ILE A 39 28.21 -10.12 -10.14
C ILE A 39 28.64 -8.85 -9.42
N CYS A 40 28.55 -7.70 -10.09
CA CYS A 40 28.87 -6.41 -9.47
C CYS A 40 27.89 -6.09 -8.32
N LYS A 41 28.32 -5.26 -7.36
CA LYS A 41 27.58 -4.83 -6.17
C LYS A 41 26.18 -4.31 -6.55
N THR A 42 26.07 -3.47 -7.58
CA THR A 42 24.79 -2.93 -8.06
C THR A 42 23.82 -4.01 -8.53
N CYS A 43 24.28 -4.94 -9.38
CA CYS A 43 23.46 -6.06 -9.86
C CYS A 43 23.06 -6.97 -8.70
N ASN A 44 23.99 -7.25 -7.78
CA ASN A 44 23.71 -8.06 -6.61
C ASN A 44 22.67 -7.41 -5.68
N ILE A 45 22.73 -6.09 -5.45
CA ILE A 45 21.72 -5.34 -4.69
C ILE A 45 20.34 -5.44 -5.37
N LYS A 46 20.27 -5.23 -6.69
CA LYS A 46 19.01 -5.35 -7.45
C LYS A 46 18.42 -6.76 -7.37
N MET A 47 19.27 -7.78 -7.52
CA MET A 47 18.85 -9.18 -7.40
C MET A 47 18.36 -9.52 -5.99
N GLU A 48 19.04 -9.05 -4.95
CA GLU A 48 18.63 -9.27 -3.57
C GLU A 48 17.32 -8.55 -3.25
N ALA A 49 17.15 -7.30 -3.70
CA ALA A 49 15.90 -6.58 -3.57
C ALA A 49 14.73 -7.31 -4.26
N TYR A 50 14.95 -7.80 -5.50
CA TYR A 50 13.99 -8.63 -6.22
C TYR A 50 13.65 -9.91 -5.44
N ARG A 51 14.66 -10.63 -4.94
CA ARG A 51 14.50 -11.85 -4.14
C ARG A 51 13.66 -11.59 -2.89
N LEU A 52 13.97 -10.52 -2.15
CA LEU A 52 13.24 -10.14 -0.94
C LEU A 52 11.79 -9.75 -1.24
N GLN A 53 11.54 -8.98 -2.31
CA GLN A 53 10.18 -8.64 -2.72
C GLN A 53 9.38 -9.90 -3.12
N MET A 54 9.97 -10.77 -3.92
CA MET A 54 9.38 -12.06 -4.31
C MET A 54 9.03 -12.92 -3.08
N MET A 55 9.99 -13.07 -2.16
CA MET A 55 9.78 -13.82 -0.92
C MET A 55 8.71 -13.20 -0.02
N SER A 56 8.66 -11.87 0.07
CA SER A 56 7.59 -11.17 0.79
C SER A 56 6.22 -11.53 0.22
N TRP A 57 6.03 -11.53 -1.10
CA TRP A 57 4.72 -11.86 -1.67
C TRP A 57 4.34 -13.33 -1.47
N ILE A 58 5.29 -14.25 -1.65
CA ILE A 58 5.10 -15.68 -1.38
C ILE A 58 4.68 -15.90 0.08
N ASN A 59 5.39 -15.28 1.03
CA ASN A 59 5.04 -15.36 2.45
C ASN A 59 3.66 -14.74 2.74
N LYS A 60 3.28 -13.65 2.02
CA LYS A 60 1.97 -13.01 2.19
C LYS A 60 0.83 -13.93 1.77
N ILE A 61 0.96 -14.65 0.66
CA ILE A 61 -0.02 -15.66 0.22
C ILE A 61 -0.21 -16.70 1.32
N HIS A 62 0.90 -17.25 1.81
CA HIS A 62 0.87 -18.30 2.83
C HIS A 62 0.27 -17.82 4.15
N ALA A 63 0.62 -16.60 4.57
CA ALA A 63 0.05 -15.96 5.76
C ALA A 63 -1.45 -15.71 5.63
N ILE A 64 -1.93 -15.25 4.46
CA ILE A 64 -3.36 -15.04 4.21
C ILE A 64 -4.11 -16.36 4.28
N LYS A 65 -3.63 -17.41 3.61
CA LYS A 65 -4.23 -18.73 3.66
C LYS A 65 -4.31 -19.29 5.07
N PHE A 66 -3.24 -19.12 5.84
CA PHE A 66 -3.19 -19.52 7.24
C PHE A 66 -4.26 -18.79 8.09
N VAL A 67 -4.31 -17.46 8.05
CA VAL A 67 -5.26 -16.68 8.86
C VAL A 67 -6.71 -16.90 8.43
N THR A 68 -6.94 -17.07 7.13
CA THR A 68 -8.29 -17.24 6.57
C THR A 68 -8.75 -18.69 6.54
N ASN A 69 -7.98 -19.66 7.07
CA ASN A 69 -8.26 -21.08 6.96
C ASN A 69 -8.61 -21.52 5.52
N ASN A 70 -7.82 -21.07 4.55
CA ASN A 70 -8.01 -21.29 3.11
C ASN A 70 -9.28 -20.68 2.48
N LEU A 71 -10.04 -19.83 3.19
CA LEU A 71 -11.14 -19.08 2.56
C LEU A 71 -10.63 -18.14 1.46
N ASN A 72 -9.38 -17.68 1.54
CA ASN A 72 -8.72 -16.86 0.50
C ASN A 72 -9.48 -15.57 0.15
N LYS A 73 -10.26 -15.04 1.11
CA LYS A 73 -11.14 -13.89 0.92
C LYS A 73 -11.03 -12.91 2.08
N CYS A 74 -11.50 -11.68 1.87
CA CYS A 74 -11.62 -10.69 2.94
C CYS A 74 -12.60 -11.19 4.00
N GLN A 75 -12.17 -11.21 5.26
CA GLN A 75 -13.00 -11.71 6.38
C GLN A 75 -14.13 -10.74 6.80
N ILE A 76 -14.28 -9.60 6.12
CA ILE A 76 -15.34 -8.61 6.39
C ILE A 76 -16.34 -8.58 5.23
N CYS A 77 -15.91 -8.26 4.01
CA CYS A 77 -16.84 -8.16 2.88
C CYS A 77 -17.05 -9.48 2.13
N ASN A 78 -16.18 -10.50 2.27
CA ASN A 78 -16.23 -11.76 1.53
C ASN A 78 -16.20 -11.67 -0.02
N ASP A 79 -16.14 -10.46 -0.58
CA ASP A 79 -16.20 -10.22 -2.03
C ASP A 79 -14.82 -10.17 -2.71
N VAL A 80 -13.78 -9.86 -1.94
CA VAL A 80 -12.43 -9.67 -2.47
C VAL A 80 -11.61 -10.91 -2.22
N GLY A 81 -11.15 -11.56 -3.29
CA GLY A 81 -10.35 -12.79 -3.26
C GLY A 81 -8.84 -12.58 -3.41
N ILE A 82 -8.07 -13.59 -3.03
CA ILE A 82 -6.59 -13.61 -2.98
C ILE A 82 -5.93 -13.34 -4.33
N GLU A 83 -6.65 -13.48 -5.45
CA GLU A 83 -6.19 -13.08 -6.78
C GLU A 83 -5.81 -11.59 -6.85
N ASN A 84 -6.38 -10.77 -5.96
CA ASN A 84 -6.07 -9.36 -5.77
C ASN A 84 -5.08 -9.13 -4.63
N LEU A 85 -4.12 -10.03 -4.40
CA LEU A 85 -3.20 -10.08 -3.25
C LEU A 85 -2.70 -8.73 -2.67
N PRO A 86 -2.36 -7.69 -3.47
CA PRO A 86 -1.95 -6.40 -2.92
C PRO A 86 -3.01 -5.69 -2.08
N VAL A 87 -4.29 -5.93 -2.34
CA VAL A 87 -5.43 -5.32 -1.63
C VAL A 87 -5.56 -5.79 -0.19
N PHE A 88 -4.96 -6.93 0.17
CA PHE A 88 -5.08 -7.46 1.52
C PHE A 88 -4.13 -6.77 2.50
N ASP A 89 -4.63 -6.54 3.70
CA ASP A 89 -3.85 -6.14 4.85
C ASP A 89 -4.21 -6.98 6.07
N PHE A 90 -3.34 -6.96 7.07
CA PHE A 90 -3.57 -7.63 8.35
C PHE A 90 -4.00 -6.58 9.37
N HIS A 91 -5.24 -6.69 9.81
CA HIS A 91 -5.85 -5.76 10.75
C HIS A 91 -5.87 -6.36 12.15
N HIS A 92 -5.63 -5.54 13.16
CA HIS A 92 -5.77 -5.90 14.57
C HIS A 92 -7.16 -5.52 15.06
N PRO A 93 -8.08 -6.49 15.29
CA PRO A 93 -9.39 -6.18 15.85
C PRO A 93 -9.28 -5.53 17.24
N ASN A 94 -8.21 -5.86 17.97
CA ASN A 94 -7.87 -5.24 19.24
C ASN A 94 -6.55 -4.46 19.12
N ALA A 95 -6.63 -3.13 19.07
CA ALA A 95 -5.46 -2.25 18.95
C ALA A 95 -4.42 -2.45 20.07
N LYS A 96 -4.83 -2.93 21.26
CA LYS A 96 -3.92 -3.21 22.38
C LYS A 96 -2.95 -4.34 22.09
N LEU A 97 -3.31 -5.26 21.17
CA LEU A 97 -2.44 -6.38 20.77
C LEU A 97 -1.41 -6.00 19.71
N SER A 98 -1.54 -4.82 19.08
CA SER A 98 -0.54 -4.34 18.13
C SER A 98 0.73 -3.93 18.87
N THR A 99 1.86 -4.51 18.48
CA THR A 99 3.19 -4.02 18.88
C THR A 99 3.40 -2.57 18.42
N GLU A 100 4.26 -1.83 19.12
CA GLU A 100 4.64 -0.46 18.74
C GLU A 100 5.18 -0.40 17.30
N LEU A 101 6.10 -1.30 16.96
CA LEU A 101 6.64 -1.42 15.61
C LEU A 101 5.57 -1.67 14.55
N ALA A 102 4.53 -2.45 14.87
CA ALA A 102 3.41 -2.67 13.97
C ALA A 102 2.53 -1.43 13.79
N ARG A 103 2.41 -0.57 14.82
CA ARG A 103 1.69 0.71 14.70
C ARG A 103 2.45 1.72 13.84
N GLU A 104 3.78 1.76 13.98
CA GLU A 104 4.61 2.70 13.22
C GLU A 104 4.75 2.33 11.73
N LYS A 105 5.03 1.05 11.45
CA LYS A 105 5.43 0.59 10.11
C LYS A 105 4.34 -0.18 9.38
N GLY A 106 3.26 -0.54 10.07
CA GLY A 106 2.26 -1.51 9.62
C GLY A 106 2.70 -2.95 9.89
N PHE A 107 1.76 -3.77 10.36
CA PHE A 107 2.01 -5.15 10.80
C PHE A 107 2.75 -6.01 9.76
N TRP A 108 2.26 -6.06 8.52
CA TRP A 108 2.89 -6.92 7.51
C TRP A 108 4.34 -6.52 7.23
N LYS A 109 4.63 -5.20 7.18
CA LYS A 109 5.98 -4.72 6.89
C LYS A 109 6.98 -5.11 7.98
N SER A 110 6.55 -5.26 9.23
CA SER A 110 7.43 -5.63 10.34
C SER A 110 7.76 -7.12 10.38
N ILE A 111 6.98 -7.99 9.73
CA ILE A 111 7.19 -9.46 9.77
C ILE A 111 7.51 -10.12 8.43
N ARG A 112 7.28 -9.46 7.28
CA ARG A 112 7.34 -10.07 5.93
C ARG A 112 8.65 -10.76 5.53
N TYR A 113 9.77 -10.39 6.15
CA TYR A 113 11.10 -10.96 5.89
C TYR A 113 11.56 -11.97 6.95
N LYS A 114 10.74 -12.24 7.98
CA LYS A 114 11.04 -13.27 8.99
C LYS A 114 10.85 -14.68 8.41
N SER A 115 11.36 -15.69 9.10
CA SER A 115 11.07 -17.10 8.78
C SER A 115 9.57 -17.39 8.93
N TRP A 116 9.07 -18.42 8.24
CA TRP A 116 7.65 -18.78 8.32
C TRP A 116 7.21 -19.06 9.75
N VAL A 117 8.00 -19.80 10.54
CA VAL A 117 7.70 -20.08 11.96
C VAL A 117 7.49 -18.79 12.75
N LYS A 118 8.38 -17.79 12.57
CA LYS A 118 8.25 -16.49 13.22
C LYS A 118 7.01 -15.73 12.74
N ILE A 119 6.73 -15.73 11.43
CA ILE A 119 5.51 -15.12 10.87
C ILE A 119 4.26 -15.74 11.47
N LYS A 120 4.16 -17.08 11.48
CA LYS A 120 3.03 -17.82 12.03
C LYS A 120 2.79 -17.47 13.50
N ASN A 121 3.83 -17.45 14.32
CA ASN A 121 3.70 -17.12 15.74
C ASN A 121 3.21 -15.67 15.94
N GLU A 122 3.69 -14.71 15.16
CA GLU A 122 3.22 -13.32 15.21
C GLU A 122 1.74 -13.19 14.82
N LEU A 123 1.30 -13.92 13.79
CA LEU A 123 -0.10 -13.94 13.35
C LEU A 123 -1.02 -14.46 14.47
N ILE A 124 -0.63 -15.56 15.13
CA ILE A 124 -1.37 -16.16 16.25
C ILE A 124 -1.40 -15.20 17.45
N ASN A 125 -0.23 -14.71 17.87
CA ASN A 125 -0.09 -13.90 19.08
C ASN A 125 -0.84 -12.58 18.99
N GLN A 126 -0.80 -11.93 17.82
CA GLN A 126 -1.45 -10.63 17.62
C GLN A 126 -2.92 -10.75 17.18
N LYS A 127 -3.44 -11.98 17.00
CA LYS A 127 -4.84 -12.28 16.64
C LYS A 127 -5.35 -11.41 15.47
N VAL A 128 -4.52 -11.29 14.42
CA VAL A 128 -4.86 -10.47 13.26
C VAL A 128 -5.91 -11.13 12.38
N ILE A 129 -6.70 -10.32 11.70
CA ILE A 129 -7.59 -10.75 10.62
C ILE A 129 -7.10 -10.22 9.28
N VAL A 130 -7.49 -10.88 8.20
CA VAL A 130 -7.17 -10.51 6.83
C VAL A 130 -8.35 -9.80 6.18
N ILE A 131 -8.14 -8.54 5.81
CA ILE A 131 -9.18 -7.70 5.22
C ILE A 131 -8.67 -6.95 3.99
N CYS A 132 -9.57 -6.57 3.08
CA CYS A 132 -9.21 -5.73 1.94
C CYS A 132 -8.97 -4.28 2.39
N ARG A 133 -8.24 -3.50 1.59
CA ARG A 133 -7.93 -2.08 1.86
C ARG A 133 -9.19 -1.24 2.03
N ASN A 134 -10.24 -1.47 1.25
CA ASN A 134 -11.50 -0.73 1.42
C ASN A 134 -12.08 -0.96 2.82
N CYS A 135 -12.24 -2.22 3.24
CA CYS A 135 -12.70 -2.56 4.59
C CYS A 135 -11.76 -1.97 5.66
N HIS A 136 -10.45 -2.04 5.44
CA HIS A 136 -9.47 -1.51 6.39
C HIS A 136 -9.61 0.01 6.55
N ALA A 137 -9.77 0.75 5.45
CA ALA A 137 -9.99 2.19 5.47
C ALA A 137 -11.30 2.57 6.19
N MET A 138 -12.39 1.83 5.95
CA MET A 138 -13.68 2.08 6.61
C MET A 138 -13.64 1.78 8.12
N ILE A 139 -13.01 0.68 8.53
CA ILE A 139 -12.84 0.33 9.95
C ILE A 139 -11.94 1.33 10.65
N GLY A 140 -10.82 1.73 10.00
CA GLY A 140 -9.88 2.69 10.55
C GLY A 140 -10.44 4.12 10.68
N ALA A 141 -11.53 4.44 9.98
CA ALA A 141 -12.13 5.76 9.99
C ALA A 141 -13.08 5.98 11.18
N SER A 142 -12.61 5.71 12.40
CA SER A 142 -13.40 5.84 13.64
C SER A 142 -14.03 7.23 13.81
N PHE A 143 -13.29 8.30 13.48
CA PHE A 143 -13.81 9.66 13.46
C PHE A 143 -15.00 9.80 12.50
N PHE A 144 -14.84 9.34 11.26
CA PHE A 144 -15.90 9.39 10.26
C PHE A 144 -17.14 8.63 10.73
N ASN A 145 -16.97 7.41 11.24
CA ASN A 145 -18.06 6.58 11.75
C ASN A 145 -18.82 7.27 12.89
N LYS A 146 -18.11 7.94 13.80
CA LYS A 146 -18.71 8.74 14.88
C LYS A 146 -19.56 9.91 14.36
N TYR A 147 -19.21 10.50 13.22
CA TYR A 147 -19.83 11.73 12.70
C TYR A 147 -20.52 11.56 11.34
N ILE A 148 -20.78 10.33 10.90
CA ILE A 148 -21.33 10.05 9.56
C ILE A 148 -22.66 10.77 9.30
N LYS A 149 -23.56 10.81 10.30
CA LYS A 149 -24.84 11.53 10.21
C LYS A 149 -24.62 13.03 9.95
N THR A 150 -23.71 13.64 10.70
CA THR A 150 -23.34 15.05 10.52
C THR A 150 -22.77 15.29 9.12
N ILE A 151 -21.84 14.45 8.67
CA ILE A 151 -21.22 14.57 7.34
C ILE A 151 -22.27 14.41 6.23
N ASN A 152 -23.25 13.52 6.42
CA ASN A 152 -24.30 13.32 5.44
C ASN A 152 -25.25 14.53 5.33
N LEU A 153 -25.62 15.12 6.46
CA LEU A 153 -26.54 16.27 6.52
C LEU A 153 -26.00 17.55 5.86
N PHE A 154 -24.67 17.75 5.85
CA PHE A 154 -24.08 18.96 5.31
C PHE A 154 -23.56 18.77 3.89
N ASN A 155 -24.08 19.58 2.96
CA ASN A 155 -23.55 19.72 1.60
C ASN A 155 -22.61 20.92 1.45
N ASP A 156 -22.56 21.81 2.45
CA ASP A 156 -21.67 22.98 2.47
C ASP A 156 -20.85 23.00 3.77
N PRO A 157 -19.50 22.92 3.71
CA PRO A 157 -18.64 22.97 4.88
C PRO A 157 -18.69 24.30 5.65
N LYS A 158 -19.18 25.39 5.04
CA LYS A 158 -19.37 26.69 5.71
C LYS A 158 -20.53 26.68 6.70
N ARG A 159 -21.51 25.77 6.52
CA ARG A 159 -22.71 25.66 7.38
C ARG A 159 -22.48 24.91 8.69
N ILE A 160 -21.27 24.38 8.92
CA ILE A 160 -20.88 23.79 10.21
C ILE A 160 -20.69 24.94 11.22
N THR A 161 -21.76 25.30 11.92
CA THR A 161 -21.72 26.42 12.86
C THR A 161 -20.93 26.05 14.13
N PRO A 162 -20.11 26.99 14.66
CA PRO A 162 -19.27 26.77 15.85
C PRO A 162 -20.04 26.34 17.11
N LYS A 163 -21.33 26.70 17.21
CA LYS A 163 -22.10 26.55 18.45
C LYS A 163 -22.37 25.10 18.86
N LYS A 164 -22.28 24.11 17.96
CA LYS A 164 -22.54 22.70 18.27
C LYS A 164 -21.29 21.84 18.53
N ILE A 165 -20.09 22.32 18.19
CA ILE A 165 -18.84 21.56 18.31
C ILE A 165 -17.72 22.49 18.77
N SER A 166 -17.37 22.42 20.05
CA SER A 166 -16.38 23.28 20.69
C SER A 166 -14.95 23.02 20.17
N GLU A 167 -14.60 21.75 19.96
CA GLU A 167 -13.23 21.36 19.63
C GLU A 167 -12.85 21.71 18.18
N LYS A 168 -11.80 22.53 18.03
CA LYS A 168 -11.28 22.98 16.73
C LYS A 168 -10.85 21.82 15.83
N TYR A 169 -10.24 20.77 16.39
CA TYR A 169 -9.78 19.62 15.60
C TYR A 169 -10.97 18.87 14.98
N ILE A 170 -12.03 18.61 15.76
CA ILE A 170 -13.25 17.95 15.26
C ILE A 170 -13.84 18.75 14.10
N ARG A 171 -13.93 20.08 14.26
CA ARG A 171 -14.43 20.96 13.19
C ARG A 171 -13.60 20.87 11.91
N ASN A 172 -12.28 20.81 12.01
CA ASN A 172 -11.41 20.69 10.85
C ASN A 172 -11.56 19.35 10.15
N GLU A 173 -11.58 18.25 10.90
CA GLU A 173 -11.78 16.91 10.34
C GLU A 173 -13.15 16.78 9.66
N LEU A 174 -14.22 17.30 10.26
CA LEU A 174 -15.54 17.36 9.63
C LEU A 174 -15.53 18.14 8.32
N LYS A 175 -14.89 19.32 8.30
CA LYS A 175 -14.75 20.12 7.08
C LYS A 175 -14.03 19.33 6.00
N THR A 176 -12.96 18.61 6.35
CA THR A 176 -12.22 17.77 5.40
C THR A 176 -13.12 16.69 4.79
N PHE A 177 -13.89 15.96 5.60
CA PHE A 177 -14.80 14.92 5.07
C PHE A 177 -15.96 15.49 4.25
N ILE A 178 -16.55 16.61 4.65
CA ILE A 178 -17.63 17.25 3.89
C ILE A 178 -17.11 17.76 2.55
N ARG A 179 -15.92 18.36 2.53
CA ARG A 179 -15.24 18.75 1.28
C ARG A 179 -14.93 17.54 0.41
N LYS A 180 -14.39 16.47 1.00
CA LYS A 180 -14.10 15.20 0.31
C LYS A 180 -15.36 14.65 -0.35
N LYS A 181 -16.46 14.54 0.38
CA LYS A 181 -17.78 14.11 -0.13
C LYS A 181 -18.16 14.93 -1.37
N LYS A 182 -18.19 16.26 -1.22
CA LYS A 182 -18.62 17.18 -2.28
C LYS A 182 -17.74 17.08 -3.52
N ILE A 183 -16.42 17.15 -3.37
CA ILE A 183 -15.49 17.03 -4.50
C ILE A 183 -15.64 15.69 -5.21
N PHE A 184 -15.75 14.60 -4.45
CA PHE A 184 -15.84 13.28 -5.06
C PHE A 184 -17.14 13.08 -5.82
N LEU A 185 -18.25 13.60 -5.32
CA LEU A 185 -19.54 13.63 -6.03
C LEU A 185 -19.47 14.48 -7.31
N GLU A 186 -18.90 15.68 -7.23
CA GLU A 186 -18.92 16.64 -8.35
C GLU A 186 -17.92 16.30 -9.47
N LEU A 187 -16.71 15.79 -9.15
CA LEU A 187 -15.70 15.49 -10.16
C LEU A 187 -15.78 14.07 -10.71
N TRP A 188 -16.25 13.12 -9.90
CA TRP A 188 -16.17 11.69 -10.23
C TRP A 188 -17.47 10.94 -9.95
N ASN A 189 -18.60 11.64 -9.83
CA ASN A 189 -19.92 11.07 -9.53
C ASN A 189 -19.92 10.15 -8.29
N GLY A 190 -19.02 10.43 -7.34
CA GLY A 190 -18.84 9.66 -6.11
C GLY A 190 -18.22 8.29 -6.29
N ARG A 191 -17.72 7.94 -7.49
CA ARG A 191 -17.30 6.58 -7.83
C ARG A 191 -15.81 6.48 -8.13
N CYS A 192 -15.25 5.31 -7.84
CA CYS A 192 -13.94 4.89 -8.30
C CYS A 192 -13.94 4.79 -9.83
N ASN A 193 -12.98 5.45 -10.47
CA ASN A 193 -12.81 5.45 -11.92
C ASN A 193 -12.49 4.05 -12.50
N ASN A 194 -12.03 3.10 -11.68
CA ASN A 194 -11.67 1.76 -12.14
C ASN A 194 -12.81 0.74 -11.91
N CYS A 195 -13.30 0.58 -10.68
CA CYS A 195 -14.25 -0.49 -10.34
C CYS A 195 -15.67 -0.03 -10.01
N GLY A 196 -15.96 1.28 -10.08
CA GLY A 196 -17.28 1.82 -9.74
C GLY A 196 -17.65 1.82 -8.25
N PHE A 197 -16.83 1.20 -7.37
CA PHE A 197 -16.99 1.32 -5.91
C PHE A 197 -17.06 2.80 -5.51
N GLY A 198 -18.04 3.19 -4.72
CA GLY A 198 -18.29 4.61 -4.50
C GLY A 198 -19.31 4.90 -3.42
N ILE A 199 -19.58 6.19 -3.29
CA ILE A 199 -20.64 6.74 -2.44
C ILE A 199 -21.87 7.06 -3.27
N THR A 200 -23.02 6.93 -2.64
CA THR A 200 -24.31 7.46 -3.09
C THR A 200 -24.97 8.13 -1.90
N GLU A 201 -26.15 8.75 -2.09
CA GLU A 201 -26.93 9.31 -0.98
C GLU A 201 -27.18 8.29 0.15
N ASN A 202 -27.32 7.01 -0.21
CA ASN A 202 -27.57 5.91 0.71
C ASN A 202 -26.33 5.08 1.07
N ARG A 203 -25.14 5.44 0.56
CA ARG A 203 -23.89 4.68 0.78
C ARG A 203 -22.70 5.57 1.10
N ILE A 204 -22.89 6.54 1.99
CA ILE A 204 -21.85 7.50 2.35
C ILE A 204 -20.71 6.85 3.15
N GLU A 205 -20.96 5.70 3.77
CA GLU A 205 -20.00 4.90 4.54
C GLU A 205 -18.77 4.46 3.74
N ASN A 206 -18.84 4.48 2.41
CA ASN A 206 -17.71 4.16 1.53
C ASN A 206 -16.71 5.33 1.37
N LEU A 207 -17.06 6.56 1.79
CA LEU A 207 -16.22 7.75 1.59
C LEU A 207 -14.79 7.61 2.14
N PRO A 208 -14.56 6.97 3.31
CA PRO A 208 -13.20 6.79 3.82
C PRO A 208 -12.30 6.00 2.87
N ALA A 209 -12.87 5.05 2.13
CA ALA A 209 -12.14 4.18 1.21
C ALA A 209 -11.91 4.81 -0.18
N LEU A 210 -12.35 6.03 -0.44
CA LEU A 210 -12.07 6.73 -1.70
C LEU A 210 -10.85 7.64 -1.56
N GLU A 211 -9.95 7.64 -2.52
CA GLU A 211 -8.68 8.38 -2.51
C GLU A 211 -8.44 9.06 -3.86
N THR A 212 -7.72 10.18 -3.84
CA THR A 212 -7.24 10.83 -5.06
C THR A 212 -5.94 10.16 -5.50
N HIS A 213 -5.85 9.80 -6.78
CA HIS A 213 -4.65 9.25 -7.38
C HIS A 213 -4.15 10.15 -8.51
N HIS A 214 -2.86 10.49 -8.47
CA HIS A 214 -2.22 11.27 -9.54
C HIS A 214 -1.84 10.34 -10.69
N LEU A 215 -2.42 10.55 -11.87
CA LEU A 215 -2.04 9.77 -13.07
C LEU A 215 -0.60 10.06 -13.50
N ASN A 216 -0.13 11.30 -13.29
CA ASN A 216 1.26 11.68 -13.54
C ASN A 216 1.92 12.18 -12.23
N PRO A 217 2.74 11.35 -11.56
CA PRO A 217 3.36 11.72 -10.30
C PRO A 217 4.41 12.84 -10.43
N LYS A 218 4.84 13.21 -11.64
CA LYS A 218 5.81 14.29 -11.88
C LYS A 218 5.21 15.69 -11.77
N ILE A 219 3.88 15.83 -11.86
CA ILE A 219 3.19 17.14 -11.87
C ILE A 219 2.39 17.42 -10.60
N LYS A 220 2.52 16.60 -9.55
CA LYS A 220 1.75 16.75 -8.31
C LYS A 220 2.13 18.02 -7.55
N SER A 221 1.12 18.83 -7.23
CA SER A 221 1.26 20.01 -6.35
C SER A 221 0.99 19.67 -4.88
N PHE A 222 0.43 18.49 -4.60
CA PHE A 222 0.14 18.02 -3.25
C PHE A 222 0.39 16.51 -3.09
N HIS A 223 0.51 16.05 -1.84
CA HIS A 223 0.76 14.63 -1.54
C HIS A 223 -0.51 13.82 -1.28
N ASN A 224 -1.50 14.42 -0.61
CA ASN A 224 -2.77 13.78 -0.32
C ASN A 224 -3.90 14.83 -0.16
N PHE A 225 -5.14 14.38 -0.31
CA PHE A 225 -6.32 15.24 -0.26
C PHE A 225 -6.48 16.03 1.05
N HIS A 226 -6.08 15.44 2.19
CA HIS A 226 -6.14 16.09 3.50
C HIS A 226 -5.22 17.32 3.55
N LYS A 227 -3.97 17.18 3.07
CA LYS A 227 -3.04 18.31 2.90
C LYS A 227 -3.58 19.37 1.95
N LEU A 228 -4.20 18.94 0.85
CA LEU A 228 -4.81 19.86 -0.11
C LEU A 228 -5.92 20.70 0.53
N CYS A 229 -6.73 20.11 1.42
CA CYS A 229 -7.78 20.83 2.17
C CYS A 229 -7.25 21.92 3.12
N PHE A 230 -5.97 21.89 3.49
CA PHE A 230 -5.32 22.96 4.26
C PHE A 230 -4.78 24.09 3.39
N LEU A 231 -4.48 23.84 2.10
CA LEU A 231 -3.94 24.85 1.20
C LEU A 231 -5.00 25.89 0.79
N THR A 232 -6.27 25.51 0.81
CA THR A 232 -7.36 26.42 0.46
C THR A 232 -8.68 25.96 1.07
N SER A 233 -9.52 26.92 1.45
CA SER A 233 -10.91 26.69 1.86
C SER A 233 -11.91 26.80 0.69
N ASP A 234 -11.46 27.33 -0.45
CA ASP A 234 -12.22 27.51 -1.67
C ASP A 234 -12.34 26.18 -2.44
N MET A 235 -13.59 25.75 -2.65
CA MET A 235 -13.92 24.50 -3.34
C MET A 235 -13.54 24.50 -4.82
N GLU A 236 -13.70 25.62 -5.52
CA GLU A 236 -13.36 25.69 -6.96
C GLU A 236 -11.85 25.64 -7.15
N LYS A 237 -11.10 26.31 -6.27
CA LYS A 237 -9.64 26.20 -6.27
C LYS A 237 -9.18 24.76 -5.99
N LEU A 238 -9.83 24.04 -5.07
CA LEU A 238 -9.52 22.62 -4.82
C LEU A 238 -9.76 21.76 -6.07
N LYS A 239 -10.90 21.93 -6.75
CA LYS A 239 -11.20 21.21 -7.99
C LYS A 239 -10.20 21.50 -9.08
N ASN A 240 -9.87 22.78 -9.29
CA ASN A 240 -8.91 23.19 -10.31
C ASN A 240 -7.52 22.60 -10.07
N ILE A 241 -7.08 22.50 -8.81
CA ILE A 241 -5.82 21.80 -8.47
C ILE A 241 -5.91 20.32 -8.85
N LEU A 242 -7.00 19.64 -8.50
CA LEU A 242 -7.17 18.20 -8.81
C LEU A 242 -7.21 17.93 -10.32
N ILE A 243 -7.89 18.79 -11.08
CA ILE A 243 -7.95 18.70 -12.54
C ILE A 243 -6.57 18.98 -13.15
N LYS A 244 -5.91 20.07 -12.73
CA LYS A 244 -4.58 20.46 -13.20
C LYS A 244 -3.53 19.38 -12.94
N ASP A 245 -3.58 18.75 -11.76
CA ASP A 245 -2.66 17.69 -11.36
C ASP A 245 -3.02 16.32 -11.99
N ASN A 246 -4.02 16.28 -12.86
CA ASN A 246 -4.53 15.10 -13.55
C ASN A 246 -4.88 13.96 -12.57
N CYS A 247 -5.67 14.30 -11.55
CA CYS A 247 -6.09 13.35 -10.52
C CYS A 247 -7.37 12.60 -10.91
N ILE A 248 -7.46 11.34 -10.47
CA ILE A 248 -8.65 10.51 -10.54
C ILE A 248 -9.09 10.04 -9.15
N CYS A 249 -10.34 9.60 -9.02
CA CYS A 249 -10.86 8.93 -7.83
C CYS A 249 -10.62 7.42 -7.93
N LEU A 250 -9.92 6.85 -6.96
CA LEU A 250 -9.79 5.40 -6.82
C LEU A 250 -10.26 4.96 -5.44
N CYS A 251 -10.88 3.79 -5.33
CA CYS A 251 -11.05 3.15 -4.03
C CYS A 251 -9.69 2.63 -3.53
N SER A 252 -9.51 2.46 -2.21
CA SER A 252 -8.25 2.03 -1.62
C SER A 252 -7.75 0.68 -2.16
N ASN A 253 -8.65 -0.23 -2.58
CA ASN A 253 -8.29 -1.46 -3.29
C ASN A 253 -7.68 -1.18 -4.67
N CYS A 254 -8.35 -0.39 -5.53
CA CYS A 254 -7.81 -0.03 -6.84
C CYS A 254 -6.52 0.79 -6.71
N HIS A 255 -6.48 1.72 -5.76
CA HIS A 255 -5.32 2.57 -5.54
C HIS A 255 -4.06 1.75 -5.20
N ILE A 256 -4.17 0.74 -4.31
CA ILE A 256 -3.02 -0.11 -4.01
C ILE A 256 -2.66 -1.07 -5.16
N LEU A 257 -3.64 -1.49 -5.98
CA LEU A 257 -3.36 -2.29 -7.17
C LEU A 257 -2.53 -1.50 -8.17
N GLU A 258 -2.92 -0.25 -8.49
CA GLU A 258 -2.15 0.64 -9.37
C GLU A 258 -0.72 0.84 -8.88
N GLN A 259 -0.52 0.96 -7.56
CA GLN A 259 0.81 1.13 -6.98
C GLN A 259 1.65 -0.17 -6.93
N SER A 260 1.07 -1.33 -7.19
CA SER A 260 1.69 -2.65 -6.99
C SER A 260 2.30 -3.24 -8.26
N THR A 261 3.02 -2.41 -9.02
CA THR A 261 3.62 -2.77 -10.32
C THR A 261 4.45 -4.06 -10.26
N PHE A 262 5.33 -4.21 -9.26
CA PHE A 262 6.13 -5.42 -9.08
C PHE A 262 5.27 -6.68 -8.98
N PHE A 263 4.19 -6.64 -8.19
CA PHE A 263 3.30 -7.80 -8.05
C PHE A 263 2.62 -8.12 -9.38
N ILE A 264 2.12 -7.09 -10.08
CA ILE A 264 1.43 -7.24 -11.36
C ILE A 264 2.36 -7.90 -12.39
N GLU A 265 3.57 -7.36 -12.55
CA GLU A 265 4.59 -7.86 -13.49
C GLU A 265 5.04 -9.29 -13.16
N ASN A 266 5.07 -9.66 -11.88
CA ASN A 266 5.62 -10.94 -11.42
C ASN A 266 4.56 -11.92 -10.90
N ARG A 267 3.26 -11.65 -11.13
CA ARG A 267 2.15 -12.38 -10.51
C ARG A 267 2.26 -13.89 -10.74
N LYS A 268 2.44 -14.31 -12.01
CA LYS A 268 2.53 -15.73 -12.39
C LYS A 268 3.69 -16.42 -11.66
N GLU A 269 4.85 -15.78 -11.63
CA GLU A 269 6.05 -16.31 -10.99
C GLU A 269 5.90 -16.43 -9.47
N ILE A 270 5.28 -15.44 -8.83
CA ILE A 270 4.98 -15.47 -7.38
C ILE A 270 4.13 -16.70 -7.05
N TYR A 271 3.02 -16.93 -7.75
CA TYR A 271 2.16 -18.10 -7.50
C TYR A 271 2.85 -19.42 -7.83
N ARG A 272 3.65 -19.48 -8.91
CA ARG A 272 4.43 -20.68 -9.26
C ARG A 272 5.39 -21.06 -8.14
N ARG A 273 6.17 -20.10 -7.63
CA ARG A 273 7.11 -20.33 -6.52
C ARG A 273 6.41 -20.64 -5.21
N TYR A 274 5.25 -20.04 -4.96
CA TYR A 274 4.43 -20.38 -3.79
C TYR A 274 4.03 -21.85 -3.82
N LYS A 275 3.50 -22.34 -4.96
CA LYS A 275 3.14 -23.76 -5.13
C LYS A 275 4.35 -24.65 -4.88
N GLN A 276 5.49 -24.39 -5.53
CA GLN A 276 6.72 -25.19 -5.34
C GLN A 276 7.23 -25.25 -3.90
N LYS A 277 6.92 -24.26 -3.07
CA LYS A 277 7.45 -24.16 -1.71
C LYS A 277 6.50 -24.75 -0.66
N PHE A 278 5.20 -24.73 -0.90
CA PHE A 278 4.19 -25.00 0.14
C PHE A 278 3.06 -25.95 -0.29
N CYS A 279 3.05 -26.42 -1.53
CA CYS A 279 2.09 -27.40 -2.06
C CYS A 279 2.88 -28.60 -2.60
#